data_AF-A0A4V3I249-F1
#
_entry.id   AF-A0A4V3I249-F1
#
_cell.length_a   1.000
_cell.length_b   1.000
_cell.length_c   1.000
_cell.angle_alpha   90.00
_cell.angle_beta   90.00
_cell.angle_gamma   90.00
#
_symmetry.space_group_name_H-M   'P 1'
#
loop_
_entity.id
_entity.type
_entity.pdbx_description
1 polymer ?
#
loop_
_entity_poly.entity_id
_entity_poly.type
_entity_poly.pdbx_seq_one_letter_code
_entity_poly.pdbx_strand_id
1 'polypeptide(L)'
;MKISTSALIVALAISVDAKLHNFGACVKNRVTAPVGGTGWSVSYTWSKKYEIMPEATKCACEYYKRRNTGTKQWDRCPDCHMDGDACRSDGWHIGGDEL
;
A
#
# COMPACT_ATOMS: atom_id res chain seq x y z
N MET A 1 13.23 56.79 -8.48
CA MET A 1 12.00 56.00 -8.69
C MET A 1 12.11 54.72 -7.87
N LYS A 2 11.26 54.55 -6.86
CA LYS A 2 11.18 53.31 -6.05
C LYS A 2 10.11 52.43 -6.69
N ILE A 3 10.52 51.39 -7.41
CA ILE A 3 9.61 50.36 -7.88
C ILE A 3 9.75 49.22 -6.88
N SER A 4 8.86 49.21 -5.89
CA SER A 4 8.75 48.10 -4.93
C SER A 4 7.81 47.07 -5.55
N THR A 5 8.38 46.11 -6.25
CA THR A 5 7.67 44.95 -6.79
C THR A 5 7.68 43.84 -5.74
N SER A 6 6.63 43.77 -4.94
CA SER A 6 6.38 42.62 -4.06
C SER A 6 6.03 41.40 -4.92
N ALA A 7 7.00 40.51 -5.11
CA ALA A 7 6.78 39.23 -5.77
C ALA A 7 6.06 38.27 -4.81
N LEU A 8 4.76 38.05 -5.02
CA LEU A 8 4.00 36.97 -4.41
C LEU A 8 4.40 35.65 -5.08
N ILE A 9 5.22 34.85 -4.40
CA ILE A 9 5.54 33.48 -4.82
C ILE A 9 4.46 32.55 -4.28
N VAL A 10 3.53 32.13 -5.15
CA VAL A 10 2.60 31.04 -4.85
C VAL A 10 3.35 29.72 -5.06
N ALA A 11 3.77 29.09 -3.97
CA ALA A 11 4.39 27.78 -4.01
C ALA A 11 3.30 26.69 -4.19
N LEU A 12 3.26 26.06 -5.37
CA LEU A 12 2.45 24.87 -5.61
C LEU A 12 3.10 23.68 -4.88
N ALA A 13 2.49 23.22 -3.78
CA ALA A 13 2.89 21.98 -3.13
C ALA A 13 2.32 20.80 -3.92
N ILE A 14 3.18 20.07 -4.63
CA ILE A 14 2.85 18.78 -5.26
C ILE A 14 2.88 17.71 -4.16
N SER A 15 1.71 17.29 -3.70
CA SER A 15 1.54 16.14 -2.82
C SER A 15 1.35 14.87 -3.65
N VAL A 16 2.13 13.82 -3.35
CA VAL A 16 1.83 12.46 -3.82
C VAL A 16 1.16 11.72 -2.68
N ASP A 17 -0.04 11.21 -2.94
CA ASP A 17 -0.82 10.43 -1.99
C ASP A 17 -0.54 8.95 -2.24
N ALA A 18 0.06 8.27 -1.27
CA ALA A 18 0.22 6.83 -1.33
C ALA A 18 -0.97 6.18 -0.63
N LYS A 19 -1.53 5.13 -1.24
CA LYS A 19 -2.53 4.32 -0.56
C LYS A 19 -1.81 3.49 0.49
N LEU A 20 -1.95 3.87 1.76
CA LEU A 20 -1.30 3.20 2.87
C LEU A 20 -2.11 2.01 3.36
N HIS A 21 -1.41 1.02 3.87
CA HIS A 21 -1.95 -0.21 4.40
C HIS A 21 -1.28 -0.55 5.72
N ASN A 22 -2.02 -1.23 6.59
CA ASN A 22 -1.52 -1.77 7.85
C ASN A 22 -1.24 -3.29 7.77
N PHE A 23 -1.69 -3.95 6.72
CA PHE A 23 -1.42 -5.37 6.44
C PHE A 23 -1.09 -5.58 4.97
N GLY A 24 -0.19 -6.53 4.70
CA GLY A 24 0.02 -7.05 3.36
C GLY A 24 0.60 -8.46 3.36
N ALA A 25 0.32 -9.22 2.31
CA ALA A 25 0.76 -10.59 2.17
C ALA A 25 1.06 -10.90 0.71
N CYS A 26 2.15 -11.63 0.46
CA CYS A 26 2.46 -12.14 -0.85
C CYS A 26 1.52 -13.31 -1.15
N VAL A 27 0.85 -13.26 -2.30
CA VAL A 27 -0.11 -14.30 -2.72
C VAL A 27 0.25 -14.84 -4.10
N LYS A 28 -0.11 -16.10 -4.36
CA LYS A 28 -0.02 -16.73 -5.68
C LYS A 28 -1.39 -17.26 -6.13
N ASN A 29 -1.48 -17.63 -7.40
CA ASN A 29 -2.68 -18.23 -8.00
C ASN A 29 -3.94 -17.38 -7.76
N ARG A 30 -3.81 -16.04 -7.83
CA ARG A 30 -4.94 -15.13 -7.62
C ARG A 30 -5.93 -15.25 -8.78
N VAL A 31 -7.03 -15.95 -8.54
CA VAL A 31 -8.14 -16.10 -9.49
C VAL A 31 -9.29 -15.22 -9.01
N THR A 32 -9.77 -14.36 -9.90
CA THR A 32 -11.03 -13.65 -9.73
C THR A 32 -12.06 -14.37 -10.57
N ALA A 33 -13.06 -14.96 -9.91
CA ALA A 33 -14.15 -15.63 -10.59
C ALA A 33 -15.47 -14.97 -10.17
N PRO A 34 -16.39 -14.73 -11.11
CA PRO A 34 -17.75 -14.35 -10.75
C PRO A 34 -18.40 -15.50 -9.97
N VAL A 35 -19.01 -15.17 -8.84
CA VAL A 35 -19.74 -16.09 -7.99
C VAL A 35 -21.17 -15.58 -7.88
N GLY A 36 -22.12 -16.46 -8.19
CA GLY A 36 -23.55 -16.16 -8.14
C GLY A 36 -24.09 -15.60 -9.46
N GLY A 37 -25.07 -16.32 -10.03
CA GLY A 37 -25.96 -15.84 -11.09
C GLY A 37 -25.31 -15.38 -12.40
N THR A 38 -26.15 -14.85 -13.30
CA THR A 38 -25.71 -14.11 -14.48
C THR A 38 -25.31 -12.68 -14.08
N GLY A 39 -24.60 -11.95 -14.94
CA GLY A 39 -24.09 -10.59 -14.65
C GLY A 39 -25.15 -9.53 -14.27
N TRP A 40 -26.44 -9.86 -14.34
CA TRP A 40 -27.58 -9.02 -13.96
C TRP A 40 -28.23 -9.45 -12.63
N SER A 41 -27.71 -10.48 -11.97
CA SER A 41 -28.22 -10.96 -10.69
C SER A 41 -27.70 -10.10 -9.55
N VAL A 42 -28.56 -9.82 -8.56
CA VAL A 42 -28.15 -9.20 -7.28
C VAL A 42 -27.14 -10.05 -6.52
N SER A 43 -27.03 -11.34 -6.85
CA SER A 43 -26.06 -12.27 -6.29
C SER A 43 -24.73 -12.30 -7.05
N TYR A 44 -24.58 -11.50 -8.12
CA TYR A 44 -23.34 -11.43 -8.90
C TYR A 44 -22.25 -10.72 -8.09
N THR A 45 -21.41 -11.53 -7.44
CA THR A 45 -20.26 -11.07 -6.69
C THR A 45 -18.97 -11.63 -7.29
N TRP A 46 -17.83 -11.15 -6.83
CA TRP A 46 -16.53 -11.62 -7.27
C TRP A 46 -15.82 -12.27 -6.09
N SER A 47 -15.56 -13.58 -6.20
CA SER A 47 -14.71 -14.24 -5.23
C SER A 47 -13.26 -14.15 -5.67
N LYS A 48 -12.40 -13.80 -4.73
CA LYS A 48 -10.95 -13.84 -4.89
C LYS A 48 -10.47 -15.12 -4.22
N LYS A 49 -10.00 -16.07 -5.03
CA LYS A 49 -9.27 -17.23 -4.52
C LYS A 49 -7.77 -16.96 -4.70
N TYR A 50 -7.00 -17.13 -3.64
CA TYR A 50 -5.55 -16.97 -3.67
C TYR A 50 -4.92 -17.86 -2.60
N GLU A 51 -3.67 -18.20 -2.81
CA GLU A 51 -2.85 -18.91 -1.81
C GLU A 51 -1.86 -17.91 -1.22
N ILE A 52 -1.87 -17.77 0.11
CA ILE A 52 -0.88 -16.95 0.82
C ILE A 52 0.45 -17.67 0.80
N MET A 53 1.53 -16.91 0.62
CA MET A 53 2.91 -17.41 0.66
C MET A 53 3.60 -16.83 1.91
N PRO A 54 3.58 -17.51 3.06
CA PRO A 54 4.12 -16.98 4.31
C PRO A 54 5.62 -16.67 4.24
N GLU A 55 6.41 -17.53 3.60
CA GLU A 55 7.87 -17.33 3.47
C GLU A 55 8.23 -16.13 2.58
N ALA A 56 7.51 -15.97 1.46
CA ALA A 56 7.68 -14.80 0.59
C ALA A 56 7.24 -13.52 1.32
N THR A 57 6.12 -13.59 2.05
CA THR A 57 5.62 -12.49 2.86
C THR A 57 6.61 -12.09 3.94
N LYS A 58 7.22 -13.06 4.63
CA LYS A 58 8.26 -12.83 5.63
C LYS A 58 9.48 -12.16 5.03
N CYS A 59 9.96 -12.65 3.88
CA CYS A 59 11.08 -12.02 3.17
C CYS A 59 10.80 -10.56 2.83
N ALA A 60 9.61 -10.28 2.27
CA ALA A 60 9.18 -8.93 1.95
C ALA A 60 9.03 -8.06 3.21
N CYS A 61 8.45 -8.60 4.29
CA CYS A 61 8.27 -7.88 5.56
C CYS A 61 9.60 -7.46 6.19
N GLU A 62 10.61 -8.36 6.19
CA GLU A 62 11.95 -8.04 6.68
C GLU A 62 12.66 -7.01 5.81
N TYR A 63 12.42 -7.01 4.50
CA TYR A 63 12.91 -5.96 3.62
C TYR A 63 12.25 -4.61 3.95
N TYR A 64 10.92 -4.60 4.10
CA TYR A 64 10.13 -3.43 4.46
C TYR A 64 10.55 -2.83 5.80
N LYS A 65 10.81 -3.69 6.79
CA LYS A 65 11.29 -3.28 8.11
C LYS A 65 12.60 -2.51 8.08
N ARG A 66 13.49 -2.87 7.15
CA ARG A 66 14.80 -2.22 6.96
C ARG A 66 14.77 -1.08 5.94
N ARG A 67 13.61 -0.79 5.35
CA ARG A 67 13.46 0.23 4.32
C ARG A 67 13.78 1.62 4.88
N ASN A 68 14.54 2.40 4.10
CA ASN A 68 14.81 3.79 4.37
C ASN A 68 15.12 4.55 3.06
N THR A 69 14.09 4.76 2.24
CA THR A 69 14.22 5.35 0.90
C THR A 69 13.99 6.86 0.84
N GLY A 70 13.62 7.47 1.97
CA GLY A 70 13.22 8.88 2.02
C GLY A 70 12.67 9.28 3.38
N THR A 71 11.77 10.27 3.38
CA THR A 71 11.20 10.91 4.58
C THR A 71 9.69 10.77 4.69
N LYS A 72 9.03 10.12 3.72
CA LYS A 72 7.59 9.91 3.73
C LYS A 72 7.22 8.73 4.63
N GLN A 73 5.95 8.63 5.01
CA GLN A 73 5.46 7.59 5.93
C GLN A 73 5.74 6.17 5.43
N TRP A 74 5.63 5.93 4.11
CA TRP A 74 5.89 4.64 3.48
C TRP A 74 7.35 4.40 3.08
N ASP A 75 8.24 5.38 3.26
CA ASP A 75 9.67 5.22 2.98
C ASP A 75 10.40 4.40 4.05
N ARG A 76 9.76 4.19 5.20
CA ARG A 76 10.30 3.48 6.37
C ARG A 76 9.20 2.70 7.04
N CYS A 77 9.47 1.47 7.49
CA CYS A 77 8.53 0.71 8.30
C CYS A 77 9.17 0.17 9.59
N PRO A 78 9.50 1.03 10.57
CA PRO A 78 10.18 0.61 11.81
C PRO A 78 9.32 -0.35 12.65
N ASP A 79 8.01 -0.33 12.47
CA ASP A 79 7.00 -1.14 13.16
C ASP A 79 6.57 -2.38 12.35
N CYS A 80 7.12 -2.62 11.16
CA CYS A 80 6.79 -3.82 10.37
C CYS A 80 7.21 -5.10 11.09
N HIS A 81 6.27 -6.03 11.21
CA HIS A 81 6.49 -7.35 11.78
C HIS A 81 5.51 -8.37 11.19
N MET A 82 5.86 -9.66 11.29
CA MET A 82 4.93 -10.72 10.90
C MET A 82 3.82 -10.89 11.95
N ASP A 83 2.57 -10.91 11.49
CA ASP A 83 1.36 -11.24 12.26
C ASP A 83 0.64 -12.39 11.54
N GLY A 84 0.87 -13.62 12.01
CA GLY A 84 0.48 -14.84 11.30
C GLY A 84 1.19 -14.97 9.94
N ASP A 85 0.40 -15.11 8.87
CA ASP A 85 0.90 -15.25 7.50
C ASP A 85 1.03 -13.91 6.75
N ALA A 86 0.79 -12.78 7.42
CA ALA A 86 0.82 -11.43 6.85
C ALA A 86 1.89 -10.55 7.52
N CYS A 87 2.36 -9.53 6.80
CA CYS A 87 3.15 -8.45 7.37
C CYS A 87 2.23 -7.36 7.89
N ARG A 88 2.46 -6.88 9.11
CA ARG A 88 1.67 -5.86 9.80
C ARG A 88 2.50 -4.62 10.12
N SER A 89 1.89 -3.45 9.97
CA SER A 89 2.38 -2.14 10.43
C SER A 89 1.23 -1.40 11.10
N ASP A 90 1.33 -1.17 12.41
CA ASP A 90 0.33 -0.40 13.16
C ASP A 90 0.33 1.08 12.76
N GLY A 91 1.48 1.58 12.27
CA GLY A 91 1.67 2.94 11.79
C GLY A 91 1.15 3.19 10.37
N TRP A 92 0.65 2.18 9.65
CA TRP A 92 0.25 2.29 8.24
C TRP A 92 1.42 2.67 7.31
N HIS A 93 2.56 2.02 7.44
CA HIS A 93 3.76 2.34 6.64
C HIS A 93 3.91 1.49 5.37
N ILE A 94 2.98 0.57 5.13
CA ILE A 94 3.02 -0.28 3.93
C ILE A 94 2.38 0.49 2.76
N GLY A 95 3.14 0.70 1.69
CA GLY A 95 2.64 1.30 0.45
C GLY A 95 1.84 0.28 -0.37
N GLY A 96 0.71 0.70 -0.95
CA GLY A 96 -0.20 -0.17 -1.72
C GLY A 96 0.35 -0.65 -3.06
N ASP A 97 1.46 -0.06 -3.51
CA ASP A 97 2.20 -0.38 -4.74
C ASP A 97 3.32 -1.40 -4.50
N GLU A 98 3.54 -1.83 -3.25
CA GLU A 98 4.76 -2.52 -2.84
C GLU A 98 4.54 -3.89 -2.17
N LEU A 99 3.28 -4.32 -1.99
CA LEU A 99 2.88 -5.69 -1.59
C LEU A 99 1.79 -6.26 -2.50
#